data_AF-A0A3L7UAA8-F1
#
_entry.id   AF-A0A3L7UAA8-F1
#
_cell.length_a   1.000
_cell.length_b   1.000
_cell.length_c   1.000
_cell.angle_alpha   90.00
_cell.angle_beta   90.00
_cell.angle_gamma   90.00
#
_symmetry.space_group_name_H-M   'P 1'
#
loop_
_entity.id
_entity.type
_entity.pdbx_description
1 polymer ?
#
loop_
_entity_poly.entity_id
_entity_poly.type
_entity_poly.pdbx_seq_one_letter_code
_entity_poly.pdbx_strand_id
1 'polypeptide(L)'
;MRQPRILVVDSSGATGLPYATLVARLQPMELRVETSLEKALGSLARDSWDLGIVTARLGPTADVLYNALKKADPQLPMVVIDPHPSVDTARACLQAGAGDYLDLKRVETDLEDSLVRLLSASRRMAAEEVLRRAVERPYSFDDFLGESPPMQHVYSIIDRVATSSVDVLVTGETGTGKELVARSLHSRSRRAAGPFVPVDCGAIPDALMESELFGHERGAFTGADAR
;
A
#
# COMPACT_ATOMS: atom_id res chain seq x y z
N MET A 1 12.76 9.93 13.20
CA MET A 1 11.68 10.22 12.22
C MET A 1 12.34 10.51 10.89
N ARG A 2 11.87 9.91 9.78
CA ARG A 2 12.38 10.21 8.44
C ARG A 2 12.04 11.67 8.10
N GLN A 3 12.98 12.40 7.51
CA GLN A 3 12.73 13.76 7.04
C GLN A 3 11.70 13.69 5.88
N PRO A 4 10.65 14.54 5.89
CA PRO A 4 9.72 14.61 4.77
C PRO A 4 10.47 14.90 3.45
N ARG A 5 10.14 14.15 2.41
CA ARG A 5 10.67 14.33 1.06
C ARG A 5 9.65 15.09 0.22
N ILE A 6 10.02 16.28 -0.24
CA ILE A 6 9.17 17.15 -1.06
C ILE A 6 9.65 17.14 -2.50
N LEU A 7 8.76 16.79 -3.41
CA LEU A 7 8.98 16.91 -4.85
C LEU A 7 8.50 18.29 -5.31
N VAL A 8 9.39 19.09 -5.87
CA VAL A 8 9.05 20.36 -6.50
C VAL A 8 9.12 20.19 -8.01
N VAL A 9 8.02 20.50 -8.70
CA VAL A 9 7.96 20.56 -10.16
C VAL A 9 7.86 22.02 -10.56
N ASP A 10 8.97 22.58 -11.04
CA ASP A 10 9.05 23.97 -11.45
C ASP A 10 10.02 24.13 -12.63
N SER A 11 9.51 24.60 -13.76
CA SER A 11 10.29 24.87 -14.96
C SER A 11 11.45 25.85 -14.73
N SER A 12 11.34 26.73 -13.73
CA SER A 12 12.39 27.67 -13.35
C SER A 12 13.45 27.07 -12.42
N GLY A 13 13.33 25.80 -12.05
CA GLY A 13 14.30 25.07 -11.23
C GLY A 13 14.54 25.71 -9.86
N ALA A 14 15.78 25.58 -9.36
CA ALA A 14 16.17 26.13 -8.06
C ALA A 14 16.13 27.67 -7.98
N THR A 15 16.00 28.34 -9.13
CA THR A 15 15.89 29.80 -9.23
C THR A 15 14.45 30.32 -9.28
N GLY A 16 13.45 29.44 -9.29
CA GLY A 16 12.04 29.85 -9.44
C GLY A 16 11.45 30.51 -8.20
N LEU A 17 11.29 29.75 -7.12
CA LEU A 17 10.87 30.25 -5.81
C LEU A 17 11.90 29.84 -4.75
N PRO A 18 11.96 30.55 -3.61
CA PRO A 18 12.87 30.22 -2.51
C PRO A 18 12.40 28.99 -1.71
N TYR A 19 12.10 27.88 -2.40
CA TYR A 19 11.53 26.66 -1.82
C TYR A 19 12.37 26.15 -0.65
N ALA A 20 13.71 26.14 -0.80
CA ALA A 20 14.62 25.70 0.26
C ALA A 20 14.49 26.54 1.52
N THR A 21 14.36 27.87 1.38
CA THR A 21 14.20 28.79 2.52
C THR A 21 12.84 28.63 3.19
N LEU A 22 11.76 28.53 2.40
CA LEU A 22 10.40 28.35 2.91
C LEU A 22 10.25 27.01 3.65
N VAL A 23 10.83 25.95 3.10
CA VAL A 23 10.77 24.61 3.68
C VAL A 23 11.68 24.47 4.92
N ALA A 24 12.86 25.09 4.92
CA ALA A 24 13.78 25.04 6.06
C ALA A 24 13.23 25.71 7.33
N ARG A 25 12.30 26.67 7.21
CA ARG A 25 11.61 27.30 8.35
C ARG A 25 10.69 26.35 9.08
N LEU A 26 10.11 25.38 8.38
CA LEU A 26 9.18 24.43 8.96
C LEU A 26 9.92 23.36 9.75
N GLN A 27 10.73 22.52 9.08
CA GLN A 27 11.54 21.44 9.63
C GLN A 27 12.64 21.08 8.61
N PRO A 28 13.73 20.39 8.99
CA PRO A 28 14.64 19.82 7.99
C PRO A 28 13.89 18.80 7.13
N MET A 29 13.70 19.13 5.86
CA MET A 29 13.04 18.32 4.84
C MET A 29 13.98 18.16 3.63
N GLU A 30 13.86 17.04 2.93
CA GLU A 30 14.61 16.77 1.71
C GLU A 30 13.83 17.32 0.52
N LEU A 31 14.44 18.24 -0.23
CA LEU A 31 13.83 18.85 -1.41
C LEU A 31 14.44 18.29 -2.69
N ARG A 32 13.60 17.85 -3.62
CA ARG A 32 14.02 17.53 -4.98
C ARG A 32 13.29 18.42 -5.97
N VAL A 33 14.04 19.21 -6.72
CA VAL A 33 13.47 20.06 -7.77
C VAL A 33 13.64 19.41 -9.14
N GLU A 34 12.53 19.24 -9.85
CA GLU A 34 12.48 18.78 -11.23
C GLU A 34 11.96 19.90 -12.13
N THR A 35 12.66 20.09 -13.25
CA THR A 35 12.39 21.21 -14.18
C THR A 35 11.43 20.87 -15.31
N SER A 36 10.88 19.66 -15.33
CA SER A 36 9.99 19.19 -16.40
C SER A 36 9.07 18.09 -15.88
N LEU A 37 7.90 17.94 -16.52
CA LEU A 37 6.96 16.87 -16.23
C LEU A 37 7.59 15.49 -16.40
N GLU A 38 8.39 15.26 -17.45
CA GLU A 38 9.04 13.97 -17.69
C GLU A 38 9.96 13.54 -16.53
N LYS A 39 10.81 14.46 -16.06
CA LYS A 39 11.68 14.20 -14.90
C LYS A 39 10.87 13.98 -13.63
N ALA A 40 9.81 14.75 -13.43
CA ALA A 40 8.91 14.59 -12.28
C ALA A 40 8.25 13.21 -12.29
N LEU A 41 7.72 12.75 -13.43
CA LEU A 41 7.14 11.42 -13.59
C LEU A 41 8.19 10.32 -13.35
N GLY A 42 9.41 10.50 -13.85
CA GLY A 42 10.52 9.58 -13.59
C GLY A 42 10.88 9.49 -12.10
N SER A 43 10.82 10.61 -11.37
CA SER A 43 11.07 10.65 -9.92
C SER A 43 9.89 10.10 -9.12
N LEU A 44 8.65 10.29 -9.54
CA LEU A 44 7.48 9.63 -8.96
C LEU A 44 7.51 8.10 -9.14
N ALA A 45 8.07 7.62 -10.26
CA ALA A 45 8.16 6.18 -10.54
C ALA A 45 9.28 5.47 -9.74
N ARG A 46 10.35 6.19 -9.38
CA ARG A 46 11.53 5.62 -8.69
C ARG A 46 11.52 5.82 -7.19
N ASP A 47 10.96 6.93 -6.73
CA ASP A 47 11.06 7.41 -5.36
C ASP A 47 9.67 7.64 -4.75
N SER A 48 9.58 7.51 -3.42
CA SER A 48 8.39 7.95 -2.66
C SER A 48 8.56 9.38 -2.13
N TRP A 49 7.48 10.14 -2.21
CA TRP A 49 7.40 11.55 -1.82
C TRP A 49 6.26 11.74 -0.82
N ASP A 50 6.45 12.65 0.13
CA ASP A 50 5.48 12.93 1.18
C ASP A 50 4.53 14.07 0.78
N LEU A 51 4.99 14.97 -0.10
CA LEU A 51 4.24 16.10 -0.62
C LEU A 51 4.83 16.59 -1.96
N GLY A 52 3.97 17.07 -2.85
CA GLY A 52 4.37 17.75 -4.09
C GLY A 52 4.08 19.26 -4.08
N ILE A 53 4.98 20.05 -4.65
CA ILE A 53 4.74 21.46 -4.98
C ILE A 53 4.84 21.58 -6.49
N VAL A 54 3.76 21.98 -7.16
CA VAL A 54 3.66 22.01 -8.62
C VAL A 54 3.48 23.45 -9.05
N THR A 55 4.41 24.00 -9.82
CA THR A 55 4.31 25.38 -10.30
C THR A 55 4.06 25.42 -11.80
N ALA A 56 2.88 25.90 -12.18
CA ALA A 56 2.40 25.94 -13.57
C ALA A 56 2.88 27.22 -14.29
N ARG A 57 4.19 27.44 -14.34
CA ARG A 57 4.80 28.64 -14.95
C ARG A 57 4.87 28.60 -16.48
N LEU A 58 5.40 27.50 -17.02
CA LEU A 58 5.62 27.30 -18.45
C LEU A 58 5.05 25.95 -18.87
N GLY A 59 4.42 25.92 -20.05
CA GLY A 59 3.85 24.71 -20.62
C GLY A 59 2.34 24.59 -20.37
N PRO A 60 1.83 23.40 -19.99
CA PRO A 60 0.39 23.17 -19.84
C PRO A 60 -0.22 24.00 -18.71
N THR A 61 -1.53 24.19 -18.76
CA THR A 61 -2.30 24.82 -17.68
C THR A 61 -2.18 24.02 -16.37
N ALA A 62 -2.40 24.69 -15.25
CA ALA A 62 -2.22 24.11 -13.92
C ALA A 62 -3.01 22.81 -13.69
N ASP A 63 -4.23 22.73 -14.20
CA ASP A 63 -5.11 21.57 -14.13
C ASP A 63 -4.57 20.38 -14.93
N VAL A 64 -4.05 20.63 -16.14
CA VAL A 64 -3.46 19.59 -16.99
C VAL A 64 -2.18 19.05 -16.35
N LEU A 65 -1.33 19.94 -15.84
CA LEU A 65 -0.09 19.56 -15.16
C LEU A 65 -0.37 18.74 -13.89
N TYR A 66 -1.30 19.20 -13.05
CA TYR A 66 -1.72 18.50 -11.84
C TYR A 66 -2.27 17.11 -12.16
N ASN A 67 -3.18 17.01 -13.14
CA ASN A 67 -3.80 15.74 -13.52
C ASN A 67 -2.78 14.71 -14.04
N ALA A 68 -1.73 15.15 -14.74
CA ALA A 68 -0.67 14.25 -15.18
C ALA A 68 0.11 13.66 -14.00
N LEU A 69 0.48 14.49 -13.02
CA LEU A 69 1.19 14.03 -11.82
C LEU A 69 0.30 13.18 -10.91
N LYS A 70 -0.97 13.55 -10.76
CA LYS A 70 -1.97 12.82 -9.96
C LYS A 70 -2.23 11.41 -10.50
N LYS A 71 -2.17 11.21 -11.82
CA LYS A 71 -2.28 9.88 -12.43
C LYS A 71 -1.08 8.99 -12.08
N ALA A 72 0.11 9.57 -11.94
CA ALA A 72 1.32 8.83 -11.61
C ALA A 72 1.37 8.45 -10.12
N ASP A 73 0.94 9.36 -9.24
CA ASP A 73 0.74 9.07 -7.82
C ASP A 73 -0.59 9.65 -7.32
N PRO A 74 -1.64 8.82 -7.23
CA PRO A 74 -2.96 9.24 -6.74
C PRO A 74 -2.99 9.63 -5.27
N GLN A 75 -2.03 9.22 -4.45
CA GLN A 75 -2.04 9.44 -3.00
C GLN A 75 -1.19 10.64 -2.58
N LEU A 76 -0.27 11.11 -3.45
CA LEU A 76 0.57 12.26 -3.17
C LEU A 76 -0.26 13.55 -3.00
N PRO A 77 -0.29 14.18 -1.81
CA PRO A 77 -0.88 15.50 -1.65
C PRO A 77 0.00 16.53 -2.38
N MET A 78 -0.62 17.42 -3.15
CA MET A 78 0.10 18.44 -3.90
C MET A 78 -0.50 19.83 -3.71
N VAL A 79 0.37 20.83 -3.56
CA VAL A 79 0.04 22.26 -3.67
C VAL A 79 0.31 22.69 -5.11
N VAL A 80 -0.66 23.32 -5.74
CA VAL A 80 -0.50 23.92 -7.06
C VAL A 80 -0.24 25.41 -6.89
N ILE A 81 0.80 25.93 -7.55
CA ILE A 81 1.15 27.34 -7.59
C ILE A 81 0.96 27.82 -9.03
N ASP A 82 0.15 28.84 -9.23
CA ASP A 82 -0.19 29.37 -10.54
C ASP A 82 0.16 30.86 -10.64
N PRO A 83 1.02 31.29 -11.57
CA PRO A 83 1.28 32.71 -11.83
C PRO A 83 0.12 33.44 -12.53
N HIS A 84 -0.80 32.71 -13.18
CA HIS A 84 -1.95 33.27 -13.89
C HIS A 84 -3.24 32.60 -13.41
N PRO A 85 -3.59 32.76 -12.11
CA PRO A 85 -4.70 32.05 -11.53
C PRO A 85 -6.02 32.50 -12.15
N SER A 86 -6.91 31.53 -12.38
CA SER A 86 -8.29 31.77 -12.79
C SER A 86 -9.23 30.96 -11.92
N VAL A 87 -10.49 31.39 -11.82
CA VAL A 87 -11.52 30.65 -11.08
C VAL A 87 -11.70 29.24 -11.65
N ASP A 88 -11.61 29.11 -12.97
CA ASP A 88 -11.78 27.83 -13.66
C ASP A 88 -10.62 26.87 -13.40
N THR A 89 -9.37 27.34 -13.53
CA THR A 89 -8.18 26.49 -13.25
C THR A 89 -8.09 26.12 -11.77
N ALA A 90 -8.36 27.05 -10.86
CA ALA A 90 -8.40 26.77 -9.42
C ALA A 90 -9.48 25.72 -9.09
N ARG A 91 -10.70 25.89 -9.62
CA ARG A 91 -11.80 24.95 -9.42
C ARG A 91 -11.46 23.56 -9.99
N ALA A 92 -10.89 23.49 -11.19
CA ALA A 92 -10.51 22.24 -11.82
C ALA A 92 -9.45 21.48 -11.00
N CYS A 93 -8.40 22.16 -10.52
CA CYS A 93 -7.38 21.56 -9.67
C CYS A 93 -7.95 21.05 -8.34
N LEU A 94 -8.76 21.87 -7.66
CA LEU A 94 -9.32 21.51 -6.36
C LEU A 94 -10.33 20.35 -6.48
N GLN A 95 -11.19 20.36 -7.50
CA GLN A 95 -12.11 19.24 -7.77
C GLN A 95 -11.39 17.94 -8.14
N ALA A 96 -10.23 18.05 -8.82
CA ALA A 96 -9.37 16.90 -9.10
C ALA A 96 -8.59 16.39 -7.88
N GLY A 97 -8.70 17.08 -6.73
CA GLY A 97 -8.13 16.67 -5.45
C GLY A 97 -6.78 17.33 -5.11
N ALA A 98 -6.47 18.50 -5.68
CA ALA A 98 -5.33 19.29 -5.24
C ALA A 98 -5.51 19.66 -3.76
N GLY A 99 -4.43 19.54 -2.98
CA GLY A 99 -4.46 19.82 -1.54
C GLY A 99 -4.55 21.32 -1.25
N ASP A 100 -3.98 22.14 -2.12
CA ASP A 100 -4.22 23.58 -2.17
C ASP A 100 -3.89 24.14 -3.55
N TYR A 101 -4.37 25.36 -3.82
CA TYR A 101 -4.10 26.13 -5.03
C TYR A 101 -3.78 27.58 -4.67
N LEU A 102 -2.56 28.01 -4.98
CA LEU A 102 -2.04 29.32 -4.60
C LEU A 102 -1.72 30.17 -5.84
N ASP A 103 -2.09 31.45 -5.79
CA ASP A 103 -1.49 32.46 -6.66
C ASP A 103 0.01 32.57 -6.32
N LEU A 104 0.86 32.63 -7.34
CA LEU A 104 2.30 32.87 -7.18
C LEU A 104 2.61 34.04 -6.24
N LYS A 105 1.81 35.11 -6.28
CA LYS A 105 1.96 36.30 -5.43
C LYS A 105 1.76 36.03 -3.94
N ARG A 106 1.08 34.93 -3.58
CA ARG A 106 0.74 34.56 -2.20
C ARG A 106 1.66 33.47 -1.65
N VAL A 107 2.65 33.03 -2.42
CA VAL A 107 3.56 31.96 -2.00
C VAL A 107 4.30 32.31 -0.71
N GLU A 108 4.81 33.54 -0.59
CA GLU A 108 5.60 33.95 0.59
C GLU A 108 4.78 33.98 1.88
N THR A 109 3.48 34.25 1.79
CA THR A 109 2.59 34.36 2.95
C THR A 109 1.88 33.04 3.27
N ASP A 110 1.52 32.25 2.25
CA ASP A 110 0.52 31.18 2.43
C ASP A 110 1.08 29.77 2.19
N LEU A 111 2.22 29.64 1.48
CA LEU A 111 2.76 28.32 1.16
C LEU A 111 3.14 27.55 2.43
N GLU A 112 3.73 28.24 3.41
CA GLU A 112 4.16 27.63 4.67
C GLU A 112 2.98 26.97 5.41
N ASP A 113 1.89 27.71 5.61
CA ASP A 113 0.66 27.20 6.23
C ASP A 113 0.04 26.05 5.44
N SER A 114 0.08 26.14 4.10
CA SER A 114 -0.43 25.11 3.21
C SER A 114 0.37 23.81 3.35
N LEU A 115 1.69 23.90 3.42
CA LEU A 115 2.59 22.76 3.62
C LEU A 115 2.38 22.13 5.00
N VAL A 116 2.27 22.92 6.06
CA VAL A 116 2.01 22.42 7.42
C VAL A 116 0.69 21.66 7.47
N ARG A 117 -0.37 22.25 6.91
CA ARG A 117 -1.70 21.65 6.89
C ARG A 117 -1.69 20.31 6.15
N LEU A 118 -1.09 20.27 4.96
CA LEU A 118 -1.06 19.05 4.14
C LEU A 118 -0.15 17.97 4.71
N LEU A 119 1.02 18.31 5.24
CA LEU A 119 1.89 17.34 5.90
C LEU A 119 1.26 16.79 7.17
N SER A 120 0.57 17.63 7.95
CA SER A 120 -0.15 17.20 9.15
C SER A 120 -1.32 16.30 8.79
N ALA A 121 -2.08 16.63 7.75
CA ALA A 121 -3.17 15.81 7.23
C ALA A 121 -2.65 14.47 6.68
N SER A 122 -1.57 14.48 5.91
CA SER A 122 -0.92 13.28 5.38
C SER A 122 -0.40 12.39 6.51
N ARG A 123 0.27 12.96 7.52
CA ARG A 123 0.69 12.23 8.73
C ARG A 123 -0.49 11.70 9.53
N ARG A 124 -1.58 12.45 9.64
CA ARG A 124 -2.81 11.97 10.28
C ARG A 124 -3.44 10.84 9.50
N MET A 125 -3.58 10.94 8.19
CA MET A 125 -4.10 9.86 7.35
C MET A 125 -3.17 8.64 7.38
N ALA A 126 -1.85 8.83 7.42
CA ALA A 126 -0.90 7.74 7.58
C ALA A 126 -0.94 7.14 9.00
N ALA A 127 -1.14 7.95 10.04
CA ALA A 127 -1.30 7.48 11.41
C ALA A 127 -2.66 6.84 11.64
N GLU A 128 -3.71 7.34 11.00
CA GLU A 128 -5.06 6.78 10.94
C GLU A 128 -5.03 5.51 10.11
N GLU A 129 -4.26 5.41 9.02
CA GLU A 129 -4.04 4.17 8.25
C GLU A 129 -3.13 3.20 9.00
N VAL A 130 -2.18 3.66 9.81
CA VAL A 130 -1.37 2.80 10.70
C VAL A 130 -2.21 2.34 11.88
N LEU A 131 -3.04 3.19 12.45
CA LEU A 131 -3.97 2.85 13.54
C LEU A 131 -5.09 1.97 13.00
N ARG A 132 -5.62 2.28 11.83
CA ARG A 132 -6.56 1.45 11.09
C ARG A 132 -5.88 0.17 10.64
N ARG A 133 -4.61 0.12 10.28
CA ARG A 133 -3.85 -1.13 10.13
C ARG A 133 -3.46 -1.76 11.46
N ALA A 134 -3.52 -1.08 12.59
CA ALA A 134 -3.32 -1.68 13.91
C ALA A 134 -4.65 -2.21 14.49
N VAL A 135 -5.77 -1.71 13.96
CA VAL A 135 -7.16 -2.09 14.28
C VAL A 135 -7.73 -3.07 13.22
N GLU A 136 -7.28 -2.98 11.96
CA GLU A 136 -7.60 -3.80 10.78
C GLU A 136 -6.43 -4.70 10.35
N ARG A 137 -5.26 -4.65 11.00
CA ARG A 137 -4.44 -5.88 11.14
C ARG A 137 -4.90 -6.50 12.45
N PRO A 138 -5.69 -7.57 12.39
CA PRO A 138 -5.87 -8.38 13.57
C PRO A 138 -4.50 -8.95 13.92
N TYR A 139 -4.31 -9.19 15.19
CA TYR A 139 -3.69 -10.36 15.80
C TYR A 139 -3.64 -11.69 14.98
N SER A 140 -3.42 -11.72 13.65
CA SER A 140 -3.59 -12.92 12.84
C SER A 140 -2.59 -12.98 11.69
N PHE A 141 -1.57 -13.83 11.82
CA PHE A 141 -0.96 -14.46 10.65
C PHE A 141 -1.97 -15.52 10.21
N ASP A 142 -2.76 -15.35 9.13
CA ASP A 142 -3.87 -16.27 8.74
C ASP A 142 -4.59 -16.96 9.94
N ASP A 143 -5.23 -16.16 10.79
CA ASP A 143 -5.93 -16.56 12.04
C ASP A 143 -5.07 -16.96 13.26
N PHE A 144 -3.73 -16.96 13.17
CA PHE A 144 -2.85 -17.20 14.33
C PHE A 144 -2.76 -15.99 15.28
N LEU A 145 -3.25 -16.17 16.52
CA LEU A 145 -3.02 -15.24 17.63
C LEU A 145 -1.68 -15.58 18.33
N GLY A 146 -0.64 -14.76 18.19
CA GLY A 146 0.56 -14.86 19.04
C GLY A 146 1.89 -14.35 18.45
N GLU A 147 2.71 -13.75 19.32
CA GLU A 147 4.02 -13.13 18.99
C GLU A 147 5.22 -13.80 19.69
N SER A 148 5.01 -14.97 20.31
CA SER A 148 6.09 -15.63 21.05
C SER A 148 7.26 -16.00 20.13
N PRO A 149 8.52 -16.00 20.63
CA PRO A 149 9.67 -16.37 19.81
C PRO A 149 9.54 -17.73 19.09
N PRO A 150 8.94 -18.78 19.69
CA PRO A 150 8.64 -20.03 18.98
C PRO A 150 7.67 -19.86 17.80
N MET A 151 6.63 -19.04 17.95
CA MET A 151 5.68 -18.78 16.87
C MET A 151 6.32 -17.97 15.73
N GLN A 152 7.20 -17.01 16.05
CA GLN A 152 7.98 -16.30 15.03
C GLN A 152 8.86 -17.28 14.22
N HIS A 153 9.42 -18.30 14.88
CA HIS A 153 10.17 -19.35 14.19
C HIS A 153 9.27 -20.15 13.24
N VAL A 154 8.07 -20.54 13.68
CA VAL A 154 7.07 -21.21 12.83
C VAL A 154 6.71 -20.36 11.61
N TYR A 155 6.42 -19.07 11.79
CA TYR A 155 6.11 -18.16 10.68
C TYR A 155 7.25 -18.09 9.66
N SER A 156 8.51 -18.04 10.13
CA SER A 156 9.68 -18.01 9.25
C SER A 156 9.84 -19.30 8.42
N ILE A 157 9.42 -20.46 8.96
CA ILE A 157 9.42 -21.73 8.25
C ILE A 157 8.31 -21.72 7.19
N ILE A 158 7.11 -21.26 7.57
CA ILE A 158 5.97 -21.15 6.64
C ILE A 158 6.34 -20.30 5.43
N ASP A 159 6.90 -19.11 5.64
CA ASP A 159 7.31 -18.21 4.55
C ASP A 159 8.37 -18.85 3.63
N ARG A 160 9.30 -19.62 4.20
CA ARG A 160 10.36 -20.29 3.43
C ARG A 160 9.82 -21.44 2.60
N VAL A 161 8.87 -22.20 3.13
CA VAL A 161 8.37 -23.44 2.51
C VAL A 161 7.16 -23.19 1.61
N ALA A 162 6.37 -22.14 1.82
CA ALA A 162 5.12 -21.91 1.08
C ALA A 162 5.30 -21.88 -0.45
N THR A 163 6.43 -21.38 -0.96
CA THR A 163 6.69 -21.29 -2.41
C THR A 163 7.29 -22.57 -3.01
N SER A 164 7.58 -23.58 -2.17
CA SER A 164 8.10 -24.88 -2.54
C SER A 164 6.98 -25.85 -2.95
N SER A 165 7.34 -26.92 -3.65
CA SER A 165 6.43 -28.02 -4.01
C SER A 165 6.64 -29.27 -3.16
N VAL A 166 7.31 -29.14 -2.01
CA VAL A 166 7.57 -30.25 -1.08
C VAL A 166 6.37 -30.51 -0.17
N ASP A 167 6.22 -31.77 0.25
CA ASP A 167 5.24 -32.14 1.26
C ASP A 167 5.67 -31.64 2.65
N VAL A 168 4.70 -31.19 3.44
CA VAL A 168 4.93 -30.59 4.76
C VAL A 168 4.18 -31.38 5.84
N LEU A 169 4.92 -31.85 6.85
CA LEU A 169 4.34 -32.48 8.03
C LEU A 169 4.28 -31.45 9.17
N VAL A 170 3.08 -31.19 9.68
CA VAL A 170 2.84 -30.29 10.82
C VAL A 170 2.50 -31.12 12.06
N THR A 171 3.31 -31.00 13.11
CA THR A 171 3.12 -31.72 14.37
C THR A 171 2.80 -30.77 15.52
N GLY A 172 2.17 -31.31 16.56
CA GLY A 172 1.76 -30.54 17.74
C GLY A 172 0.54 -31.15 18.42
N GLU A 173 0.30 -30.74 19.66
CA GLU A 173 -0.85 -31.18 20.45
C GLU A 173 -2.19 -30.76 19.82
N THR A 174 -3.29 -31.35 20.28
CA THR A 174 -4.64 -30.97 19.82
C THR A 174 -4.93 -29.52 20.19
N GLY A 175 -5.46 -28.74 19.25
CA GLY A 175 -5.80 -27.33 19.49
C GLY A 175 -4.66 -26.32 19.32
N THR A 176 -3.44 -26.73 18.94
CA THR A 176 -2.30 -25.81 18.75
C THR A 176 -2.27 -25.09 17.39
N GLY A 177 -3.36 -25.14 16.61
CA GLY A 177 -3.46 -24.42 15.34
C GLY A 177 -2.77 -25.09 14.15
N LYS A 178 -2.61 -26.42 14.14
CA LYS A 178 -2.00 -27.16 13.00
C LYS A 178 -2.71 -26.91 11.67
N GLU A 179 -4.04 -26.81 11.68
CA GLU A 179 -4.82 -26.50 10.48
C GLU A 179 -4.56 -25.08 9.97
N LEU A 180 -4.37 -24.12 10.87
CA LEU A 180 -4.00 -22.76 10.51
C LEU A 180 -2.64 -22.74 9.78
N VAL A 181 -1.68 -23.59 10.20
CA VAL A 181 -0.38 -23.72 9.49
C VAL A 181 -0.61 -24.15 8.05
N ALA A 182 -1.46 -25.16 7.83
CA ALA A 182 -1.74 -25.67 6.49
C ALA A 182 -2.44 -24.63 5.60
N ARG A 183 -3.39 -23.87 6.17
CA ARG A 183 -4.07 -22.77 5.47
C ARG A 183 -3.10 -21.65 5.10
N SER A 184 -2.20 -21.27 6.03
CA SER A 184 -1.14 -20.29 5.78
C SER A 184 -0.15 -20.71 4.68
N LEU A 185 0.21 -21.99 4.63
CA LEU A 185 1.08 -22.52 3.58
C LEU A 185 0.38 -22.43 2.22
N HIS A 186 -0.89 -22.79 2.14
CA HIS A 186 -1.66 -22.71 0.89
C HIS A 186 -1.82 -21.28 0.40
N SER A 187 -2.24 -20.36 1.27
CA SER A 187 -2.50 -18.94 0.92
C SER A 187 -1.26 -18.20 0.41
N ARG A 188 -0.06 -18.63 0.86
CA ARG A 188 1.23 -18.07 0.42
C ARG A 188 1.92 -18.86 -0.70
N SER A 189 1.33 -19.96 -1.15
CA SER A 189 1.92 -20.80 -2.19
C SER A 189 1.63 -20.29 -3.60
N ARG A 190 2.32 -20.86 -4.60
CA ARG A 190 1.97 -20.66 -6.01
C ARG A 190 0.57 -21.20 -6.38
N ARG A 191 -0.04 -21.99 -5.49
CA ARG A 191 -1.36 -22.63 -5.66
C ARG A 191 -2.46 -21.89 -4.88
N ALA A 192 -2.19 -20.71 -4.33
CA ALA A 192 -3.13 -19.96 -3.49
C ALA A 192 -4.50 -19.70 -4.13
N ALA A 193 -4.56 -19.56 -5.47
CA ALA A 193 -5.81 -19.38 -6.22
C ALA A 193 -6.62 -20.69 -6.40
N GLY A 194 -6.02 -21.85 -6.12
CA GLY A 194 -6.67 -23.16 -6.20
C GLY A 194 -7.42 -23.51 -4.91
N PRO A 195 -8.24 -24.58 -4.93
CA PRO A 195 -8.97 -25.02 -3.76
C PRO A 195 -8.03 -25.55 -2.66
N PHE A 196 -8.35 -25.24 -1.42
CA PHE A 196 -7.78 -25.86 -0.23
C PHE A 196 -8.82 -26.82 0.36
N VAL A 197 -8.51 -28.12 0.38
CA VAL A 197 -9.43 -29.17 0.83
C VAL A 197 -8.85 -29.79 2.11
N PRO A 198 -9.28 -29.32 3.31
CA PRO A 198 -8.89 -29.98 4.56
C PRO A 198 -9.64 -31.31 4.69
N VAL A 199 -8.93 -32.37 5.05
CA VAL A 199 -9.51 -33.69 5.35
C VAL A 199 -9.12 -34.08 6.77
N ASP A 200 -10.13 -34.27 7.62
CA ASP A 200 -9.93 -34.78 8.98
C ASP A 200 -10.05 -36.31 9.00
N CYS A 201 -8.90 -36.98 8.90
CA CYS A 201 -8.84 -38.44 8.93
C CYS A 201 -9.31 -39.04 10.26
N GLY A 202 -9.40 -38.26 11.35
CA GLY A 202 -9.92 -38.74 12.65
C GLY A 202 -11.45 -38.76 12.71
N ALA A 203 -12.13 -38.01 11.83
CA ALA A 203 -13.58 -37.95 11.75
C ALA A 203 -14.19 -38.95 10.76
N ILE A 204 -13.37 -39.53 9.88
CA ILE A 204 -13.80 -40.48 8.85
C ILE A 204 -13.58 -41.92 9.37
N PRO A 205 -14.62 -42.78 9.39
CA PRO A 205 -14.43 -44.19 9.71
C PRO A 205 -13.45 -44.87 8.74
N ASP A 206 -12.54 -45.70 9.25
CA ASP A 206 -11.51 -46.38 8.44
C ASP A 206 -12.07 -47.08 7.19
N ALA A 207 -13.24 -47.70 7.31
CA ALA A 207 -13.91 -48.40 6.21
C ALA A 207 -14.36 -47.49 5.05
N LEU A 208 -14.45 -46.18 5.26
CA LEU A 208 -14.90 -45.19 4.28
C LEU A 208 -13.77 -44.28 3.78
N MET A 209 -12.59 -44.33 4.41
CA MET A 209 -11.46 -43.45 4.11
C MET A 209 -11.01 -43.49 2.65
N GLU A 210 -10.83 -44.68 2.09
CA GLU A 210 -10.38 -44.85 0.70
C GLU A 210 -11.44 -44.33 -0.30
N SER A 211 -12.72 -44.59 0.00
CA SER A 211 -13.84 -44.14 -0.82
C SER A 211 -13.95 -42.61 -0.85
N GLU A 212 -13.72 -41.93 0.27
CA GLU A 212 -13.79 -40.47 0.36
C GLU A 212 -12.59 -39.79 -0.35
N LEU A 213 -11.39 -40.36 -0.24
CA LEU A 213 -10.18 -39.77 -0.81
C LEU A 213 -10.02 -40.02 -2.31
N PHE A 214 -10.43 -41.20 -2.78
CA PHE A 214 -10.17 -41.64 -4.15
C PHE A 214 -11.45 -41.84 -4.98
N GLY A 215 -12.62 -41.75 -4.36
CA GLY A 215 -13.89 -42.17 -4.96
C GLY A 215 -14.04 -43.69 -4.98
N HIS A 216 -15.24 -44.16 -5.30
CA HIS A 216 -15.53 -45.58 -5.48
C HIS A 216 -16.44 -45.80 -6.69
N GLU A 217 -16.37 -47.01 -7.27
CA GLU A 217 -17.34 -47.43 -8.28
C GLU A 217 -18.54 -48.11 -7.62
N ARG A 218 -19.70 -48.00 -8.28
CA ARG A 218 -20.94 -48.64 -7.83
C ARG A 218 -20.71 -50.14 -7.59
N GLY A 219 -20.96 -50.59 -6.36
CA GLY A 219 -20.77 -51.99 -5.95
C GLY A 219 -19.40 -52.33 -5.34
N ALA A 220 -18.52 -51.35 -5.10
CA ALA A 220 -17.23 -51.58 -4.44
C ALA A 220 -17.36 -52.11 -2.99
N PHE A 221 -18.45 -51.77 -2.29
CA PHE A 221 -18.80 -52.29 -0.97
C PHE A 221 -20.33 -52.31 -0.76
N THR A 222 -20.81 -52.99 0.27
CA THR A 222 -22.24 -53.03 0.61
C THR A 222 -22.76 -51.65 1.02
N GLY A 223 -23.57 -51.02 0.17
CA GLY A 223 -24.09 -49.64 0.35
C GLY A 223 -23.57 -48.61 -0.66
N ALA A 224 -22.72 -49.00 -1.61
CA ALA A 224 -22.19 -48.13 -2.68
C ALA A 224 -23.21 -47.85 -3.80
N ASP A 225 -24.21 -46.99 -3.52
CA ASP A 225 -25.33 -46.70 -4.42
C ASP A 225 -25.15 -45.49 -5.37
N ALA A 226 -24.07 -44.71 -5.26
CA ALA A 226 -23.81 -43.54 -6.11
C ALA A 226 -22.31 -43.38 -6.47
N ARG A 227 -22.04 -42.55 -7.50
CA ARG A 227 -20.74 -42.31 -8.13
C ARG A 227 -20.24 -40.90 -7.84
#